data_AF-A0A947UBQ4-F1
#
_entry.id   AF-A0A947UBQ4-F1
#
_cell.length_a   1.000
_cell.length_b   1.000
_cell.length_c   1.000
_cell.angle_alpha   90.00
_cell.angle_beta   90.00
_cell.angle_gamma   90.00
#
_symmetry.space_group_name_H-M   'P 1'
#
loop_
_entity.id
_entity.type
_entity.pdbx_description
1 polymer ?
#
loop_
_entity_poly.entity_id
_entity_poly.type
_entity_poly.pdbx_seq_one_letter_code
_entity_poly.pdbx_strand_id
1 'polypeptide(L)' 'SVGQDNKHLKLSLQGDSSQAFDAIAFSFGHLAQKLKSNQLIDITYTLEKNVWNGKKDLQLKINNIKPLWVF' A
#
# COMPACT_ATOMS: atom_id res chain seq x y z
N SER A 1 4.00 -1.92 8.96
CA SER A 1 3.15 -3.13 9.01
C SER A 1 1.94 -2.83 9.89
N VAL A 2 0.83 -3.56 9.71
CA VAL A 2 -0.40 -3.41 10.52
C VAL A 2 -1.08 -4.77 10.78
N GLY A 3 -2.03 -4.79 11.74
CA GLY A 3 -2.78 -5.98 12.16
C GLY A 3 -2.13 -6.72 13.32
N GLN A 4 -2.86 -7.66 13.93
CA GLN A 4 -2.45 -8.39 15.13
C GLN A 4 -1.11 -9.12 14.96
N ASP A 5 -0.81 -9.58 13.75
CA ASP A 5 0.42 -10.33 13.43
C ASP A 5 1.45 -9.53 12.62
N ASN A 6 1.24 -8.23 12.39
CA ASN A 6 2.07 -7.40 11.48
C ASN A 6 2.20 -7.96 10.04
N LYS A 7 1.31 -8.87 9.64
CA LYS A 7 1.34 -9.55 8.33
C LYS A 7 0.90 -8.67 7.18
N HIS A 8 0.27 -7.52 7.43
CA HIS A 8 -0.25 -6.65 6.39
C HIS A 8 0.63 -5.41 6.23
N LEU A 9 0.76 -4.96 4.99
CA LEU A 9 1.50 -3.77 4.65
C LEU A 9 0.50 -2.66 4.31
N LYS A 10 0.48 -1.60 5.12
CA LYS A 10 -0.23 -0.37 4.80
C LYS A 10 0.77 0.64 4.22
N LEU A 11 0.41 1.26 3.10
CA LEU A 11 1.21 2.25 2.40
C LEU A 11 0.37 3.52 2.17
N SER A 12 1.05 4.66 2.05
CA SER A 12 0.49 5.86 1.44
C SER A 12 1.24 6.06 0.13
N LEU A 13 0.52 6.05 -0.99
CA LEU A 13 1.11 6.06 -2.33
C LEU A 13 0.68 7.32 -3.07
N GLN A 14 1.64 7.95 -3.73
CA GLN A 14 1.42 9.07 -4.63
C GLN A 14 1.89 8.63 -6.02
N GLY A 15 1.00 8.75 -7.00
CA GLY A 15 1.34 8.57 -8.42
C GLY A 15 1.74 9.91 -9.04
N ASP A 16 1.45 10.09 -10.32
CA ASP A 16 1.72 11.34 -11.04
C ASP A 16 0.86 12.52 -10.55
N SER A 17 -0.28 12.24 -9.91
CA SER A 17 -1.11 13.24 -9.26
C SER A 17 -0.55 13.63 -7.89
N SER A 18 -0.78 14.88 -7.46
CA SER A 18 -0.42 15.33 -6.11
C SER A 18 -1.19 14.64 -4.99
N GLN A 19 -2.29 13.94 -5.29
CA GLN A 19 -3.08 13.23 -4.29
C GLN A 19 -2.43 11.90 -3.87
N ALA A 20 -2.28 11.73 -2.55
CA ALA A 20 -1.91 10.46 -1.96
C ALA A 20 -3.15 9.58 -1.71
N PHE A 21 -3.00 8.28 -1.91
CA PHE A 21 -4.00 7.26 -1.62
C PHE A 21 -3.52 6.32 -0.54
N ASP A 22 -4.43 5.97 0.37
CA ASP A 22 -4.22 4.85 1.28
C ASP A 22 -4.23 3.55 0.49
N ALA A 23 -3.28 2.66 0.80
CA ALA A 23 -3.20 1.34 0.19
C ALA A 23 -2.94 0.25 1.22
N ILE A 24 -3.48 -0.94 0.98
CA ILE A 24 -3.32 -2.13 1.83
C ILE A 24 -2.91 -3.33 0.98
N ALA A 25 -1.89 -4.06 1.43
CA ALA A 25 -1.45 -5.32 0.84
C ALA A 25 -1.47 -6.41 1.92
N PHE A 26 -2.40 -7.36 1.79
CA PHE A 26 -2.55 -8.45 2.76
C PHE A 26 -1.44 -9.49 2.60
N SER A 27 -0.81 -9.92 3.70
CA SER A 27 0.30 -10.89 3.72
C SER A 27 1.66 -10.37 3.20
N PHE A 28 1.77 -9.06 2.89
CA PHE A 28 3.01 -8.42 2.45
C PHE A 28 3.79 -7.71 3.57
N GLY A 29 3.48 -7.96 4.85
CA GLY A 29 4.09 -7.26 5.99
C GLY A 29 5.62 -7.33 6.03
N HIS A 30 6.20 -8.42 5.52
CA HIS A 30 7.65 -8.64 5.41
C HIS A 30 8.37 -7.64 4.47
N LEU A 31 7.65 -6.96 3.57
CA LEU A 31 8.21 -5.93 2.69
C LEU A 31 8.41 -4.58 3.40
N ALA A 32 7.82 -4.38 4.59
CA ALA A 32 7.91 -3.11 5.31
C ALA A 32 9.35 -2.67 5.61
N GLN A 33 10.27 -3.62 5.78
CA GLN A 33 11.69 -3.34 6.01
C GLN A 33 12.51 -3.26 4.70
N LYS A 34 11.95 -3.73 3.59
CA LYS A 34 12.63 -3.76 2.28
C LYS A 34 12.32 -2.53 1.44
N LEU A 35 11.10 -2.01 1.55
CA LEU A 35 10.68 -0.79 0.87
C LEU A 35 11.16 0.43 1.64
N LYS A 36 11.75 1.38 0.92
CA LYS A 36 12.18 2.67 1.47
C LYS A 36 11.12 3.74 1.22
N SER A 37 11.04 4.75 2.09
CA SER A 37 10.24 5.94 1.82
C SER A 37 10.70 6.60 0.52
N ASN A 38 9.75 7.14 -0.26
CA ASN A 38 9.96 7.76 -1.56
C ASN A 38 10.56 6.84 -2.64
N GLN A 39 10.58 5.52 -2.41
CA GLN A 39 10.95 4.56 -3.43
C GLN A 39 9.81 4.39 -4.43
N LEU A 40 10.15 4.43 -5.72
CA LEU A 40 9.22 4.09 -6.78
C LEU A 40 8.96 2.58 -6.80
N ILE A 41 7.69 2.22 -6.92
CA ILE A 41 7.21 0.84 -6.98
C ILE A 41 6.18 0.71 -8.09
N ASP A 42 6.20 -0.41 -8.79
CA ASP A 42 5.08 -0.83 -9.63
C ASP A 42 4.12 -1.66 -8.78
N ILE A 43 2.81 -1.43 -8.95
CA ILE A 43 1.77 -2.17 -8.23
C ILE A 43 0.64 -2.60 -9.16
N THR A 44 0.04 -3.74 -8.86
CA THR A 44 -1.29 -4.09 -9.38
C THR A 44 -2.29 -3.99 -8.23
N TYR A 45 -3.42 -3.34 -8.47
CA TYR A 45 -4.38 -3.06 -7.40
C TYR A 45 -5.83 -3.06 -7.91
N THR A 46 -6.74 -3.21 -6.97
CA THR A 46 -8.17 -2.91 -7.16
C THR A 46 -8.56 -1.74 -6.28
N LEU A 47 -9.53 -0.94 -6.74
CA LEU A 47 -10.12 0.11 -5.93
C LEU A 47 -11.20 -0.50 -5.03
N GLU A 48 -11.07 -0.35 -3.72
CA GLU A 48 -12.05 -0.83 -2.76
C GLU A 48 -12.54 0.31 -1.86
N LYS A 49 -13.77 0.15 -1.37
CA LYS A 49 -14.33 1.04 -0.35
C LYS A 49 -13.98 0.47 1.02
N ASN A 50 -13.07 1.12 1.73
CA ASN A 50 -12.76 0.77 3.11
C ASN A 50 -13.78 1.42 4.05
N VAL A 51 -14.42 0.61 4.90
CA VAL A 51 -15.34 1.09 5.94
C VAL A 51 -14.74 0.75 7.30
N TRP A 52 -14.17 1.75 7.97
CA TRP A 52 -13.54 1.59 9.27
C TRP A 52 -14.03 2.66 10.24
N ASN A 53 -14.48 2.24 11.42
CA ASN A 53 -15.02 3.13 12.45
C ASN A 53 -16.08 4.13 11.93
N GLY A 54 -16.98 3.67 11.06
CA GLY A 54 -18.02 4.51 10.43
C GLY A 54 -17.54 5.42 9.29
N LYS A 55 -16.22 5.60 9.11
CA LYS A 55 -15.65 6.35 7.98
C LYS A 55 -15.59 5.47 6.73
N LYS A 56 -15.93 6.04 5.58
CA LYS A 56 -15.90 5.38 4.28
C LYS A 56 -14.91 6.11 3.38
N ASP A 57 -13.79 5.47 3.08
CA ASP A 57 -12.76 6.03 2.20
C ASP A 57 -12.48 5.06 1.05
N LEU A 58 -12.00 5.59 -0.08
CA LEU A 58 -11.42 4.77 -1.13
C LEU A 58 -10.02 4.33 -0.71
N GLN A 59 -9.71 3.07 -0.93
CA GLN A 59 -8.41 2.47 -0.63
C GLN A 59 -7.98 1.57 -1.78
N LEU A 60 -6.68 1.61 -2.09
CA LEU A 60 -6.08 0.69 -3.06
C LEU A 60 -5.79 -0.64 -2.36
N LYS A 61 -6.42 -1.73 -2.79
CA LYS A 61 -6.03 -3.06 -2.36
C LYS A 61 -5.01 -3.61 -3.34
N ILE A 62 -3.79 -3.79 -2.87
CA ILE A 62 -2.67 -4.21 -3.69
C ILE A 62 -2.63 -5.74 -3.74
N ASN A 63 -2.55 -6.27 -4.97
CA ASN A 63 -2.41 -7.69 -5.24
C ASN A 63 -0.94 -8.08 -5.47
N ASN A 64 -0.12 -7.17 -5.99
CA ASN A 64 1.30 -7.39 -6.21
C ASN A 64 2.11 -6.08 -6.10
N ILE A 65 3.36 -6.19 -5.65
CA ILE A 65 4.32 -5.09 -5.52
C ILE A 65 5.64 -5.51 -6.18
N LYS A 66 6.17 -4.64 -7.05
CA LYS A 66 7.49 -4.80 -7.65
C LYS A 66 8.32 -3.52 -7.41
N PRO A 67 9.43 -3.59 -6.64
CA PRO A 67 10.34 -2.47 -6.50
C PRO A 67 10.98 -2.11 -7.85
N LEU A 68 11.01 -0.83 -8.20
CA LEU A 68 11.85 -0.34 -9.30
C LEU A 68 13.27 -0.14 -8.75
N TRP A 69 14.21 -0.93 -9.26
CA TRP A 69 15.62 -0.77 -8.94
C TRP A 69 16.19 0.32 -9.85
N VAL A 70 16.54 1.46 -9.26
CA VAL A 70 17.30 2.48 -9.96
C VAL A 70 18.78 2.13 -9.76
N PHE A 71 19.48 1.84 -10.86
CA PHE A 71 20.93 1.59 -10.89
C PHE A 71 21.70 2.91 -10.82
#